data_AF-A0A937ZY49-F1
#
_entry.id   AF-A0A937ZY49-F1
#
_cell.length_a   1.000
_cell.length_b   1.000
_cell.length_c   1.000
_cell.angle_alpha   90.00
_cell.angle_beta   90.00
_cell.angle_gamma   90.00
#
_symmetry.space_group_name_H-M   'P 1'
#
loop_
_entity.id
_entity.type
_entity.pdbx_description
1 polymer ?
#
loop_
_entity_poly.entity_id
_entity_poly.type
_entity_poly.pdbx_seq_one_letter_code
_entity_poly.pdbx_strand_id
1 'polypeptide(L)'
;MTDPAPLKRPSLIELDDATAANPAQAQAIPDLDTGPIPPGRAMQTLARASTGRTAPLSRAALWVFSTLFAFILSVAAWDFVTSLLNRNSLLGSLALLLVGAALAVLLLLALREAAAFARMARIDRLRSQATAARATADLAAARRVTTALASLYHARSETAWGLARLKDHQAQVLDADALLNLAETELMAPLDTAALAEIEAAARQVATVTALAPMALADVATALYVNLRMIRRLAQIYGGRSSTIGNLALLRRVFTALLGAGALALADDLIGSVASGGILGKLSRRFGEGVVNGALTARVGLAAIEACRPLPFVARDKPGTTATISRALAGFLSRAKDQG
;
A
#
# COMPACT_ATOMS: atom_id res chain seq x y z
N MET A 1 -19.11 24.42 -75.44
CA MET A 1 -17.69 24.52 -75.05
C MET A 1 -17.58 25.08 -73.65
N THR A 2 -16.48 24.79 -72.96
CA THR A 2 -16.12 25.38 -71.65
C THR A 2 -15.48 26.76 -71.81
N ASP A 3 -15.75 27.66 -70.87
CA ASP A 3 -14.76 28.63 -70.39
C ASP A 3 -15.03 28.87 -68.88
N PRO A 4 -14.03 28.83 -67.97
CA PRO A 4 -14.28 28.78 -66.53
C PRO A 4 -14.39 30.16 -65.87
N ALA A 5 -15.02 30.21 -64.70
CA ALA A 5 -15.09 31.42 -63.88
C ALA A 5 -13.67 31.93 -63.49
N PRO A 6 -13.44 33.26 -63.45
CA PRO A 6 -12.11 33.81 -63.26
C PRO A 6 -11.53 33.48 -61.87
N LEU A 7 -10.29 32.99 -61.86
CA LEU A 7 -9.53 32.75 -60.63
C LEU A 7 -9.37 34.05 -59.86
N LYS A 8 -9.88 34.10 -58.61
CA LYS A 8 -9.57 35.20 -57.68
C LYS A 8 -8.06 35.27 -57.48
N ARG A 9 -7.47 36.44 -57.79
CA ARG A 9 -6.10 36.77 -57.42
C ARG A 9 -5.92 36.60 -55.89
N PRO A 10 -4.73 36.24 -55.41
CA PRO A 10 -4.47 36.16 -53.96
C PRO A 10 -4.77 37.52 -53.33
N SER A 11 -5.64 37.53 -52.31
CA SER A 11 -5.90 38.71 -51.51
C SER A 11 -4.68 39.00 -50.65
N LEU A 12 -3.97 40.10 -50.95
CA LEU A 12 -3.03 40.68 -50.02
C LEU A 12 -3.84 41.14 -48.81
N ILE A 13 -3.71 40.43 -47.69
CA ILE A 13 -4.16 40.95 -46.40
C ILE A 13 -3.04 41.85 -45.93
N GLU A 14 -3.18 43.14 -46.22
CA GLU A 14 -2.46 44.16 -45.47
C GLU A 14 -3.02 44.09 -44.04
N LEU A 15 -2.20 43.58 -43.12
CA LEU A 15 -2.46 43.81 -41.72
C LEU A 15 -2.15 45.28 -41.48
N ASP A 16 -3.16 46.07 -41.11
CA ASP A 16 -2.94 47.32 -40.36
C ASP A 16 -1.92 47.03 -39.25
N ASP A 17 -1.05 48.01 -38.93
CA ASP A 17 0.05 47.86 -37.97
C ASP A 17 -0.46 47.57 -36.54
N ALA A 18 -0.81 46.30 -36.32
CA ALA A 18 -1.26 45.71 -35.07
C ALA A 18 -0.06 45.54 -34.13
N THR A 19 0.46 46.69 -33.67
CA THR A 19 1.34 46.91 -32.52
C THR A 19 1.97 45.63 -31.99
N ALA A 20 3.13 45.27 -32.57
CA ALA A 20 3.86 44.05 -32.26
C ALA A 20 3.89 43.77 -30.75
N ALA A 21 3.26 42.66 -30.36
CA ALA A 21 2.79 42.41 -28.99
C ALA A 21 3.90 42.59 -27.95
N ASN A 22 3.94 43.77 -27.33
CA ASN A 22 5.05 44.20 -26.49
C ASN A 22 4.92 43.57 -25.08
N PRO A 23 5.88 42.71 -24.64
CA PRO A 23 5.78 42.06 -23.33
C PRO A 23 5.70 43.04 -22.15
N ALA A 24 6.16 44.28 -22.32
CA ALA A 24 6.10 45.33 -21.30
C ALA A 24 4.69 45.96 -21.13
N GLN A 25 3.71 45.62 -21.97
CA GLN A 25 2.34 46.17 -21.93
C GLN A 25 1.27 45.15 -21.52
N ALA A 26 1.66 43.92 -21.16
CA ALA A 26 0.74 42.98 -20.52
C ALA A 26 0.26 43.54 -19.17
N GLN A 27 -1.06 43.56 -18.94
CA GLN A 27 -1.59 43.91 -17.63
C GLN A 27 -1.09 42.90 -16.58
N ALA A 28 -0.56 43.40 -15.47
CA ALA A 28 -0.22 42.56 -14.33
C ALA A 28 -1.48 41.83 -13.85
N ILE A 29 -1.37 40.51 -13.69
CA ILE A 29 -2.44 39.70 -13.08
C ILE A 29 -2.65 40.26 -11.66
N PRO A 30 -3.89 40.61 -11.25
CA PRO A 30 -4.13 41.10 -9.90
C PRO A 30 -3.64 40.09 -8.86
N ASP A 31 -2.71 40.50 -8.01
CA ASP A 31 -2.16 39.66 -6.95
C ASP A 31 -3.27 39.30 -5.95
N LEU A 32 -3.76 38.07 -6.03
CA LEU A 32 -4.69 37.48 -5.08
C LEU A 32 -3.98 37.15 -3.75
N ASP A 33 -3.61 38.20 -3.02
CA ASP A 33 -3.02 38.20 -1.66
C ASP A 33 -2.28 36.91 -1.30
N THR A 34 -1.15 36.66 -1.98
CA THR A 34 -0.30 35.49 -1.75
C THR A 34 0.57 35.63 -0.49
N GLY A 35 -0.07 36.05 0.61
CA GLY A 35 0.47 35.86 1.95
C GLY A 35 0.84 34.38 2.18
N PRO A 36 1.87 34.10 2.99
CA PRO A 36 2.48 32.77 3.06
C PRO A 36 1.46 31.71 3.50
N ILE A 37 1.00 30.89 2.55
CA ILE A 37 -0.02 29.86 2.75
C ILE A 37 0.47 28.91 3.85
N PRO A 38 -0.18 28.85 5.03
CA PRO A 38 0.32 28.05 6.14
C PRO A 38 0.42 26.57 5.76
N PRO A 39 1.60 25.93 5.86
CA PRO A 39 1.83 24.58 5.37
C PRO A 39 1.07 23.56 6.22
N GLY A 40 -0.20 23.34 5.86
CA GLY A 40 -1.13 22.54 6.64
C GLY A 40 -2.50 22.39 6.00
N ARG A 41 -3.14 23.46 5.51
CA ARG A 41 -4.56 23.37 5.10
C ARG A 41 -4.82 22.39 3.95
N ALA A 42 -4.03 22.41 2.88
CA ALA A 42 -4.15 21.44 1.78
C ALA A 42 -3.83 19.99 2.21
N MET A 43 -2.92 19.78 3.17
CA MET A 43 -2.65 18.46 3.71
C MET A 43 -3.73 18.00 4.71
N GLN A 44 -4.40 18.93 5.40
CA GLN A 44 -5.51 18.66 6.32
C GLN A 44 -6.81 18.32 5.58
N THR A 45 -7.09 18.92 4.42
CA THR A 45 -8.23 18.49 3.58
C THR A 45 -8.02 17.07 3.03
N LEU A 46 -6.82 16.79 2.51
CA LEU A 46 -6.45 15.43 2.05
C LEU A 46 -6.38 14.40 3.20
N ALA A 47 -5.94 14.79 4.40
CA ALA A 47 -5.97 13.92 5.58
C ALA A 47 -7.40 13.63 6.05
N ARG A 48 -8.32 14.60 5.97
CA ARG A 48 -9.74 14.38 6.30
C ARG A 48 -10.41 13.46 5.27
N ALA A 49 -10.14 13.65 3.97
CA ALA A 49 -10.63 12.79 2.90
C ALA A 49 -10.17 11.32 3.03
N SER A 50 -8.95 11.08 3.50
CA SER A 50 -8.38 9.73 3.67
C SER A 50 -8.77 9.04 4.99
N THR A 51 -9.42 9.73 5.93
CA THR A 51 -9.95 9.15 7.18
C THR A 51 -11.42 8.75 7.10
N GLY A 52 -11.82 8.11 5.99
CA GLY A 52 -13.15 7.56 5.78
C GLY A 52 -13.52 6.48 6.80
N ARG A 53 -14.11 6.89 7.94
CA ARG A 53 -14.82 6.00 8.87
C ARG A 53 -15.91 5.27 8.09
N THR A 54 -15.67 4.01 7.72
CA THR A 54 -16.66 3.13 7.10
C THR A 54 -17.95 3.19 7.91
N ALA A 55 -19.01 3.77 7.33
CA ALA A 55 -20.26 4.02 8.05
C ALA A 55 -20.82 2.71 8.63
N PRO A 56 -21.55 2.75 9.78
CA PRO A 56 -22.19 1.55 10.31
C PRO A 56 -23.12 0.90 9.26
N LEU A 57 -23.78 1.73 8.44
CA LEU A 57 -24.60 1.29 7.31
C LEU A 57 -23.81 0.55 6.22
N SER A 58 -22.59 0.98 5.85
CA SER A 58 -21.81 0.26 4.82
C SER A 58 -21.23 -1.06 5.34
N ARG A 59 -20.95 -1.15 6.66
CA ARG A 59 -20.64 -2.42 7.31
C ARG A 59 -21.86 -3.35 7.36
N ALA A 60 -23.02 -2.84 7.72
CA ALA A 60 -24.27 -3.60 7.76
C ALA A 60 -24.66 -4.11 6.36
N ALA A 61 -24.61 -3.25 5.34
CA ALA A 61 -24.83 -3.63 3.95
C ALA A 61 -23.86 -4.74 3.50
N LEU A 62 -22.55 -4.59 3.76
CA LEU A 62 -21.56 -5.62 3.42
C LEU A 62 -21.87 -6.97 4.10
N TRP A 63 -22.31 -6.96 5.35
CA TRP A 63 -22.76 -8.18 6.07
C TRP A 63 -24.02 -8.80 5.45
N VAL A 64 -25.05 -7.99 5.18
CA VAL A 64 -26.32 -8.45 4.57
C VAL A 64 -26.07 -9.04 3.19
N PHE A 65 -25.37 -8.33 2.30
CA PHE A 65 -25.03 -8.83 0.96
C PHE A 65 -24.13 -10.07 1.00
N SER A 66 -23.14 -10.14 1.90
CA SER A 66 -22.30 -11.34 2.04
C SER A 66 -23.10 -12.55 2.53
N THR A 67 -24.04 -12.35 3.46
CA THR A 67 -24.89 -13.41 4.02
C THR A 67 -25.90 -13.91 2.99
N LEU A 68 -26.56 -12.98 2.28
CA LEU A 68 -27.49 -13.30 1.19
C LEU A 68 -26.79 -14.05 0.04
N PHE A 69 -25.60 -13.59 -0.37
CA PHE A 69 -24.82 -14.27 -1.40
C PHE A 69 -24.38 -15.68 -0.98
N ALA A 70 -23.94 -15.85 0.27
CA ALA A 70 -23.59 -17.17 0.81
C ALA A 70 -24.79 -18.12 0.87
N PHE A 71 -25.98 -17.61 1.25
CA PHE A 71 -27.22 -18.37 1.25
C PHE A 71 -27.62 -18.81 -0.16
N ILE A 72 -27.68 -17.88 -1.13
CA ILE A 72 -28.01 -18.18 -2.53
C ILE A 72 -27.03 -19.20 -3.12
N LEU A 73 -25.73 -19.04 -2.87
CA LEU A 73 -24.69 -19.96 -3.35
C LEU A 73 -24.84 -21.36 -2.71
N SER A 74 -25.23 -21.44 -1.44
CA SER A 74 -25.48 -22.71 -0.75
C SER A 74 -26.70 -23.45 -1.32
N VAL A 75 -27.79 -22.73 -1.61
CA VAL A 75 -29.00 -23.30 -2.22
C VAL A 75 -28.69 -23.76 -3.65
N ALA A 76 -28.06 -22.91 -4.47
CA ALA A 76 -27.70 -23.26 -5.84
C ALA A 76 -26.74 -24.48 -5.92
N ALA A 77 -25.81 -24.62 -4.98
CA ALA A 77 -24.93 -25.80 -4.90
C ALA A 77 -25.70 -27.08 -4.53
N TRP A 78 -26.66 -26.99 -3.61
CA TRP A 78 -27.53 -28.11 -3.20
C TRP A 78 -28.44 -28.56 -4.35
N ASP A 79 -29.10 -27.60 -5.01
CA ASP A 79 -29.99 -27.86 -6.15
C ASP A 79 -29.23 -28.43 -7.35
N PHE A 80 -28.00 -27.96 -7.60
CA PHE A 80 -27.13 -28.51 -8.64
C PHE A 80 -26.78 -29.99 -8.39
N VAL A 81 -26.33 -30.33 -7.18
CA VAL A 81 -25.93 -31.70 -6.84
C VAL A 81 -27.14 -32.64 -6.82
N THR A 82 -28.27 -32.23 -6.25
CA THR A 82 -29.50 -33.05 -6.20
C THR A 82 -30.13 -33.22 -7.59
N SER A 83 -30.14 -32.18 -8.43
CA SER A 83 -30.58 -32.27 -9.84
C SER A 83 -29.70 -33.23 -10.65
N LEU A 84 -28.38 -33.24 -10.44
CA LEU A 84 -27.49 -34.22 -11.08
C LEU A 84 -27.72 -35.64 -10.56
N LEU A 85 -27.84 -35.85 -9.24
CA LEU A 85 -28.15 -37.17 -8.65
C LEU A 85 -29.44 -37.77 -9.20
N ASN A 86 -30.49 -36.96 -9.33
CA ASN A 86 -31.79 -37.38 -9.87
C ASN A 86 -31.76 -37.67 -11.38
N ARG A 87 -30.81 -37.10 -12.14
CA ARG A 87 -30.63 -37.36 -13.58
C ARG A 87 -29.71 -38.54 -13.87
N ASN A 88 -28.62 -38.66 -13.13
CA ASN A 88 -27.61 -39.72 -13.27
C ASN A 88 -26.78 -39.82 -11.98
N SER A 89 -26.94 -40.93 -11.26
CA SER A 89 -26.27 -41.18 -9.97
C SER A 89 -24.74 -41.03 -10.03
N LEU A 90 -24.09 -41.46 -11.13
CA LEU A 90 -22.63 -41.34 -11.28
C LEU A 90 -22.21 -39.86 -11.37
N LEU A 91 -22.87 -39.07 -12.21
CA LEU A 91 -22.59 -37.63 -12.33
C LEU A 91 -22.90 -36.88 -11.03
N GLY A 92 -23.98 -37.23 -10.35
CA GLY A 92 -24.32 -36.68 -9.03
C GLY A 92 -23.31 -37.01 -7.94
N SER A 93 -22.81 -38.25 -7.90
CA SER A 93 -21.76 -38.65 -6.94
C SER A 93 -20.43 -37.93 -7.18
N LEU A 94 -20.06 -37.71 -8.45
CA LEU A 94 -18.88 -36.94 -8.83
C LEU A 94 -19.04 -35.45 -8.47
N ALA A 95 -20.21 -34.87 -8.74
CA ALA A 95 -20.52 -33.50 -8.35
C ALA A 95 -20.49 -33.30 -6.83
N LEU A 96 -21.07 -34.22 -6.06
CA LEU A 96 -21.03 -34.23 -4.59
C LEU A 96 -19.58 -34.30 -4.06
N LEU A 97 -18.74 -35.17 -4.64
CA LEU A 97 -17.33 -35.30 -4.26
C LEU A 97 -16.53 -34.03 -4.57
N LEU A 98 -16.74 -33.41 -5.74
CA LEU A 98 -16.07 -32.17 -6.13
C LEU A 98 -16.50 -30.98 -5.27
N VAL A 99 -17.80 -30.84 -4.96
CA VAL A 99 -18.31 -29.81 -4.05
C VAL A 99 -17.78 -30.03 -2.62
N GLY A 100 -17.78 -31.27 -2.12
CA GLY A 100 -17.21 -31.62 -0.82
C GLY A 100 -15.72 -31.29 -0.73
N ALA A 101 -14.94 -31.61 -1.77
CA ALA A 101 -13.52 -31.26 -1.85
C ALA A 101 -13.29 -29.75 -1.88
N ALA A 102 -14.10 -28.99 -2.64
CA ALA A 102 -14.02 -27.53 -2.67
C ALA A 102 -14.33 -26.90 -1.31
N LEU A 103 -15.36 -27.39 -0.61
CA LEU A 103 -15.70 -26.96 0.75
C LEU A 103 -14.60 -27.30 1.75
N ALA A 104 -13.98 -28.48 1.66
CA ALA A 104 -12.85 -28.87 2.50
C ALA A 104 -11.62 -27.96 2.28
N VAL A 105 -11.30 -27.61 1.02
CA VAL A 105 -10.23 -26.65 0.70
C VAL A 105 -10.54 -25.26 1.25
N LEU A 106 -11.77 -24.77 1.09
CA LEU A 106 -12.22 -23.48 1.65
C LEU A 106 -12.14 -23.46 3.19
N LEU A 107 -12.54 -24.55 3.86
CA LEU A 107 -12.44 -24.68 5.31
C LEU A 107 -10.98 -24.67 5.78
N LEU A 108 -10.09 -25.42 5.10
CA LEU A 108 -8.65 -25.42 5.41
C LEU A 108 -8.01 -24.03 5.20
N LEU A 109 -8.42 -23.30 4.16
CA LEU A 109 -7.98 -21.91 3.95
C LEU A 109 -8.49 -20.97 5.06
N ALA A 110 -9.75 -21.11 5.47
CA ALA A 110 -10.36 -20.30 6.53
C ALA A 110 -9.68 -20.55 7.90
N LEU A 111 -9.43 -21.81 8.26
CA LEU A 111 -8.74 -22.19 9.49
C LEU A 111 -7.29 -21.67 9.51
N ARG A 112 -6.58 -21.72 8.37
CA ARG A 112 -5.22 -21.16 8.22
C ARG A 112 -5.19 -19.65 8.37
N GLU A 113 -6.16 -18.93 7.81
CA GLU A 113 -6.26 -17.48 7.96
C GLU A 113 -6.67 -17.08 9.39
N ALA A 114 -7.53 -17.84 10.07
CA ALA A 114 -7.84 -17.65 11.49
C ALA A 114 -6.59 -17.78 12.38
N ALA A 115 -5.72 -18.77 12.10
CA ALA A 115 -4.42 -18.93 12.76
C ALA A 115 -3.40 -17.81 12.41
N ALA A 116 -3.66 -16.99 11.38
CA ALA A 116 -2.91 -15.77 11.11
C ALA A 116 -3.44 -14.56 11.88
N PHE A 117 -4.77 -14.35 11.91
CA PHE A 117 -5.41 -13.35 12.77
C PHE A 117 -4.98 -13.50 14.24
N ALA A 118 -4.95 -14.73 14.76
CA ALA A 118 -4.50 -15.02 16.12
C ALA A 118 -3.03 -14.63 16.39
N ARG A 119 -2.16 -14.68 15.37
CA ARG A 119 -0.76 -14.23 15.48
C ARG A 119 -0.63 -12.71 15.39
N MET A 120 -1.39 -12.04 14.53
CA MET A 120 -1.47 -10.58 14.53
C MET A 120 -1.96 -10.04 15.88
N ALA A 121 -2.98 -10.67 16.48
CA ALA A 121 -3.44 -10.35 17.82
C ALA A 121 -2.38 -10.59 18.91
N ARG A 122 -1.42 -11.51 18.72
CA ARG A 122 -0.27 -11.68 19.64
C ARG A 122 0.71 -10.51 19.53
N ILE A 123 1.02 -10.05 18.32
CA ILE A 123 1.92 -8.91 18.09
C ILE A 123 1.32 -7.61 18.65
N ASP A 124 0.02 -7.38 18.43
CA ASP A 124 -0.67 -6.18 18.91
C ASP A 124 -0.86 -6.20 20.44
N ARG A 125 -1.01 -7.39 21.04
CA ARG A 125 -0.91 -7.58 22.50
C ARG A 125 0.49 -7.28 23.04
N LEU A 126 1.56 -7.71 22.36
CA LEU A 126 2.93 -7.36 22.75
C LEU A 126 3.14 -5.83 22.71
N ARG A 127 2.68 -5.17 21.64
CA ARG A 127 2.79 -3.72 21.49
C ARG A 127 2.03 -2.97 22.59
N SER A 128 0.78 -3.36 22.85
CA SER A 128 -0.04 -2.73 23.90
C SER A 128 0.52 -2.99 25.31
N GLN A 129 1.06 -4.19 25.57
CA GLN A 129 1.80 -4.49 26.81
C GLN A 129 3.07 -3.66 26.94
N ALA A 130 3.84 -3.46 25.86
CA ALA A 130 5.01 -2.60 25.86
C ALA A 130 4.63 -1.14 26.18
N THR A 131 3.62 -0.57 25.51
CA THR A 131 3.17 0.80 25.77
C THR A 131 2.61 0.98 27.18
N ALA A 132 1.93 -0.04 27.73
CA ALA A 132 1.44 -0.01 29.11
C ALA A 132 2.58 -0.10 30.14
N ALA A 133 3.58 -0.97 29.89
CA ALA A 133 4.77 -1.09 30.74
C ALA A 133 5.55 0.23 30.82
N ARG A 134 5.74 0.92 29.68
CA ARG A 134 6.33 2.26 29.63
C ARG A 134 5.49 3.28 30.42
N ALA A 135 4.19 3.35 30.14
CA ALA A 135 3.28 4.31 30.79
C ALA A 135 3.10 4.12 32.31
N THR A 136 3.49 2.97 32.85
CA THR A 136 3.38 2.63 34.28
C THR A 136 4.75 2.40 34.96
N ALA A 137 5.85 2.51 34.21
CA ALA A 137 7.20 2.12 34.62
C ALA A 137 7.32 0.69 35.21
N ASP A 138 6.43 -0.23 34.84
CA ASP A 138 6.43 -1.60 35.36
C ASP A 138 7.57 -2.45 34.73
N LEU A 139 8.69 -2.55 35.46
CA LEU A 139 9.84 -3.39 35.12
C LEU A 139 9.48 -4.88 34.97
N ALA A 140 8.48 -5.38 35.71
CA ALA A 140 8.02 -6.76 35.57
C ALA A 140 7.17 -6.95 34.31
N ALA A 141 6.38 -5.95 33.88
CA ALA A 141 5.77 -5.96 32.54
C ALA A 141 6.83 -5.85 31.44
N ALA A 142 7.81 -4.95 31.57
CA ALA A 142 8.92 -4.83 30.62
C ALA A 142 9.67 -6.16 30.44
N ARG A 143 10.06 -6.83 31.54
CA ARG A 143 10.69 -8.17 31.52
C ARG A 143 9.82 -9.26 30.90
N ARG A 144 8.49 -9.21 31.10
CA ARG A 144 7.54 -10.11 30.41
C ARG A 144 7.51 -9.85 28.90
N VAL A 145 7.55 -8.59 28.47
CA VAL A 145 7.59 -8.20 27.05
C VAL A 145 8.92 -8.59 26.40
N THR A 146 10.08 -8.33 27.02
CA THR A 146 11.39 -8.73 26.45
C THR A 146 11.53 -10.25 26.37
N THR A 147 11.06 -10.99 27.36
CA THR A 147 11.02 -12.47 27.32
C THR A 147 10.11 -12.98 26.20
N ALA A 148 8.94 -12.35 25.99
CA ALA A 148 8.04 -12.69 24.90
C ALA A 148 8.66 -12.41 23.52
N LEU A 149 9.33 -11.26 23.34
CA LEU A 149 10.10 -10.93 22.13
C LEU A 149 11.22 -11.95 21.89
N ALA A 150 11.99 -12.30 22.92
CA ALA A 150 13.04 -13.31 22.81
C ALA A 150 12.48 -14.66 22.34
N SER A 151 11.35 -15.11 22.90
CA SER A 151 10.70 -16.37 22.49
C SER A 151 10.22 -16.33 21.02
N LEU A 152 9.72 -15.19 20.54
CA LEU A 152 9.23 -14.97 19.19
C LEU A 152 10.35 -15.03 18.14
N TYR A 153 11.55 -14.55 18.50
CA TYR A 153 12.68 -14.41 17.59
C TYR A 153 13.79 -15.47 17.76
N HIS A 154 13.78 -16.31 18.81
CA HIS A 154 14.84 -17.29 19.09
C HIS A 154 15.21 -18.20 17.89
N ALA A 155 14.22 -18.52 17.05
CA ALA A 155 14.37 -19.42 15.90
C ALA A 155 14.84 -18.72 14.61
N ARG A 156 15.50 -17.56 14.70
CA ARG A 156 16.07 -16.80 13.57
C ARG A 156 17.54 -16.45 13.78
N SER A 157 18.35 -16.67 12.74
CA SER A 157 19.76 -16.26 12.66
C SER A 157 19.93 -14.74 12.61
N GLU A 158 19.09 -14.03 11.85
CA GLU A 158 19.14 -12.56 11.65
C GLU A 158 19.11 -11.77 12.98
N THR A 159 18.40 -12.28 13.98
CA THR A 159 18.25 -11.67 15.31
C THR A 159 19.17 -12.26 16.37
N ALA A 160 20.01 -13.26 16.04
CA ALA A 160 20.78 -14.01 17.05
C ALA A 160 21.78 -13.14 17.84
N TRP A 161 22.44 -12.16 17.18
CA TRP A 161 23.33 -11.21 17.86
C TRP A 161 22.57 -10.30 18.83
N GLY A 162 21.45 -9.72 18.37
CA GLY A 162 20.62 -8.86 19.20
C GLY A 162 20.00 -9.62 20.38
N LEU A 163 19.65 -10.89 20.21
CA LEU A 163 19.17 -11.76 21.28
C LEU A 163 20.27 -12.08 22.29
N ALA A 164 21.52 -12.28 21.86
CA ALA A 164 22.66 -12.45 22.76
C ALA A 164 22.94 -11.17 23.55
N ARG A 165 23.16 -10.03 22.88
CA ARG A 165 23.42 -8.73 23.53
C ARG A 165 22.28 -8.30 24.46
N LEU A 166 21.02 -8.51 24.07
CA LEU A 166 19.86 -8.31 24.97
C LEU A 166 19.93 -9.22 26.20
N LYS A 167 20.27 -10.51 26.04
CA LYS A 167 20.40 -11.46 27.16
C LYS A 167 21.51 -11.06 28.13
N ASP A 168 22.64 -10.58 27.62
CA ASP A 168 23.83 -10.24 28.41
C ASP A 168 23.63 -8.92 29.19
N HIS A 169 22.92 -7.95 28.60
CA HIS A 169 22.69 -6.63 29.21
C HIS A 169 21.38 -6.51 30.01
N GLN A 170 20.30 -7.26 29.69
CA GLN A 170 18.99 -7.11 30.36
C GLN A 170 19.01 -7.30 31.88
N ALA A 171 19.96 -8.08 32.41
CA ALA A 171 20.10 -8.33 33.84
C ALA A 171 20.66 -7.11 34.61
N GLN A 172 21.38 -6.23 33.90
CA GLN A 172 22.00 -5.02 34.43
C GLN A 172 21.04 -3.83 34.41
N VAL A 173 19.93 -3.93 33.65
CA VAL A 173 18.94 -2.86 33.51
C VAL A 173 17.83 -3.00 34.55
N LEU A 174 17.71 -1.95 35.38
CA LEU A 174 16.73 -1.85 36.48
C LEU A 174 15.54 -0.93 36.16
N ASP A 175 15.55 -0.26 35.00
CA ASP A 175 14.45 0.60 34.54
C ASP A 175 13.65 -0.08 33.40
N ALA A 176 12.33 0.12 33.42
CA ALA A 176 11.40 -0.43 32.44
C ALA A 176 11.59 0.18 31.05
N ASP A 177 11.87 1.49 30.98
CA ASP A 177 12.07 2.20 29.73
C ASP A 177 13.40 1.82 29.08
N ALA A 178 14.50 1.89 29.82
CA ALA A 178 15.82 1.45 29.38
C ALA A 178 15.83 -0.02 28.90
N LEU A 179 15.07 -0.91 29.56
CA LEU A 179 15.00 -2.33 29.17
C LEU A 179 14.24 -2.52 27.84
N LEU A 180 13.17 -1.76 27.62
CA LEU A 180 12.42 -1.80 26.36
C LEU A 180 13.18 -1.08 25.23
N ASN A 181 13.92 -0.01 25.54
CA ASN A 181 14.78 0.71 24.61
C ASN A 181 15.97 -0.15 24.14
N LEU A 182 16.59 -0.91 25.05
CA LEU A 182 17.61 -1.92 24.74
C LEU A 182 17.05 -3.00 23.81
N ALA A 183 15.88 -3.55 24.13
CA ALA A 183 15.23 -4.56 23.31
C ALA A 183 14.79 -4.04 21.93
N GLU A 184 14.36 -2.77 21.83
CA GLU A 184 14.07 -2.13 20.55
C GLU A 184 15.35 -2.00 19.70
N THR A 185 16.42 -1.50 20.31
CA THR A 185 17.70 -1.23 19.63
C THR A 185 18.34 -2.51 19.11
N GLU A 186 18.48 -3.53 19.96
CA GLU A 186 19.13 -4.79 19.61
C GLU A 186 18.32 -5.67 18.65
N LEU A 187 16.99 -5.74 18.83
CA LEU A 187 16.16 -6.67 18.04
C LEU A 187 15.56 -6.04 16.78
N MET A 188 15.20 -4.75 16.80
CA MET A 188 14.53 -4.13 15.65
C MET A 188 15.52 -3.59 14.61
N ALA A 189 16.79 -3.33 14.97
CA ALA A 189 17.80 -2.82 14.03
C ALA A 189 17.92 -3.59 12.70
N PRO A 190 18.14 -4.93 12.68
CA PRO A 190 18.22 -5.67 11.42
C PRO A 190 16.86 -5.77 10.71
N LEU A 191 15.76 -5.88 11.46
CA LEU A 191 14.41 -6.06 10.92
C LEU A 191 13.89 -4.79 10.23
N ASP A 192 14.07 -3.62 10.85
CA ASP A 192 13.72 -2.32 10.28
C ASP A 192 14.52 -2.04 8.99
N THR A 193 15.78 -2.48 8.94
CA THR A 193 16.65 -2.33 7.76
C THR A 193 16.17 -3.22 6.60
N ALA A 194 15.85 -4.49 6.87
CA ALA A 194 15.27 -5.40 5.89
C ALA A 194 13.88 -4.94 5.40
N ALA A 195 13.09 -4.33 6.29
CA ALA A 195 11.78 -3.77 5.97
C ALA A 195 11.89 -2.57 5.01
N LEU A 196 12.80 -1.64 5.28
CA LEU A 196 13.06 -0.49 4.39
C LEU A 196 13.56 -0.92 3.02
N ALA A 197 14.44 -1.92 2.94
CA ALA A 197 14.93 -2.45 1.66
C ALA A 197 13.81 -3.03 0.77
N GLU A 198 12.83 -3.76 1.33
CA GLU A 198 11.67 -4.25 0.57
C GLU A 198 10.77 -3.09 0.10
N ILE A 199 10.60 -2.05 0.92
CA ILE A 199 9.79 -0.85 0.57
C ILE A 199 10.46 -0.06 -0.56
N GLU A 200 11.78 0.14 -0.50
CA GLU A 200 12.54 0.84 -1.53
C GLU A 200 12.60 0.05 -2.84
N ALA A 201 12.63 -1.29 -2.78
CA ALA A 201 12.49 -2.15 -3.95
C ALA A 201 11.07 -2.07 -4.54
N ALA A 202 10.03 -2.15 -3.71
CA ALA A 202 8.64 -2.07 -4.13
C ALA A 202 8.29 -0.70 -4.75
N ALA A 203 8.65 0.40 -4.08
CA ALA A 203 8.44 1.76 -4.57
C ALA A 203 9.13 1.99 -5.92
N ARG A 204 10.36 1.49 -6.09
CA ARG A 204 11.09 1.53 -7.36
C ARG A 204 10.42 0.68 -8.44
N GLN A 205 9.98 -0.54 -8.11
CA GLN A 205 9.28 -1.40 -9.06
C GLN A 205 7.99 -0.76 -9.58
N VAL A 206 7.19 -0.12 -8.71
CA VAL A 206 6.00 0.64 -9.14
C VAL A 206 6.41 1.80 -10.04
N ALA A 207 7.34 2.66 -9.60
CA ALA A 207 7.78 3.81 -10.39
C ALA A 207 8.31 3.43 -11.79
N THR A 208 9.08 2.34 -11.90
CA THR A 208 9.57 1.82 -13.19
C THR A 208 8.45 1.29 -14.07
N VAL A 209 7.42 0.64 -13.51
CA VAL A 209 6.28 0.14 -14.30
C VAL A 209 5.41 1.30 -14.78
N THR A 210 5.05 2.25 -13.92
CA THR A 210 4.26 3.43 -14.32
C THR A 210 4.98 4.27 -15.39
N ALA A 211 6.30 4.44 -15.28
CA ALA A 211 7.08 5.26 -16.22
C ALA A 211 7.31 4.60 -17.59
N LEU A 212 7.26 3.26 -17.69
CA LEU A 212 7.60 2.51 -18.91
C LEU A 212 6.42 1.77 -19.57
N ALA A 213 5.35 1.45 -18.83
CA ALA A 213 4.22 0.68 -19.35
C ALA A 213 3.16 1.58 -20.01
N PRO A 214 2.88 1.47 -21.33
CA PRO A 214 1.87 2.29 -21.99
C PRO A 214 0.41 1.88 -21.67
N MET A 215 0.20 0.84 -20.84
CA MET A 215 -1.12 0.29 -20.51
C MET A 215 -1.55 0.67 -19.08
N ALA A 216 -2.43 1.67 -18.95
CA ALA A 216 -2.87 2.19 -17.65
C ALA A 216 -3.43 1.12 -16.69
N LEU A 217 -4.19 0.14 -17.19
CA LEU A 217 -4.71 -0.97 -16.38
C LEU A 217 -3.62 -1.92 -15.86
N ALA A 218 -2.54 -2.11 -16.63
CA ALA A 218 -1.43 -2.97 -16.24
C ALA A 218 -0.58 -2.32 -15.13
N ASP A 219 -0.43 -1.00 -15.15
CA ASP A 219 0.22 -0.25 -14.06
C ASP A 219 -0.56 -0.40 -12.75
N VAL A 220 -1.86 -0.10 -12.72
CA VAL A 220 -2.70 -0.24 -11.51
C VAL A 220 -2.68 -1.67 -10.98
N ALA A 221 -2.80 -2.67 -11.84
CA ALA A 221 -2.73 -4.09 -11.43
C ALA A 221 -1.36 -4.48 -10.86
N THR A 222 -0.27 -3.95 -11.44
CA THR A 222 1.09 -4.22 -10.96
C THR A 222 1.40 -3.48 -9.67
N ALA A 223 1.03 -2.20 -9.57
CA ALA A 223 1.14 -1.40 -8.35
C ALA A 223 0.39 -2.05 -7.18
N LEU A 224 -0.82 -2.56 -7.43
CA LEU A 224 -1.57 -3.36 -6.47
C LEU A 224 -0.80 -4.63 -6.09
N TYR A 225 -0.42 -5.49 -7.04
CA TYR A 225 0.32 -6.72 -6.77
C TYR A 225 1.61 -6.50 -5.96
N VAL A 226 2.39 -5.47 -6.32
CA VAL A 226 3.63 -5.08 -5.63
C VAL A 226 3.34 -4.60 -4.21
N ASN A 227 2.35 -3.74 -3.98
CA ASN A 227 1.95 -3.32 -2.64
C ASN A 227 1.48 -4.51 -1.77
N LEU A 228 0.68 -5.42 -2.34
CA LEU A 228 0.19 -6.61 -1.63
C LEU A 228 1.32 -7.62 -1.32
N ARG A 229 2.35 -7.71 -2.18
CA ARG A 229 3.58 -8.47 -1.92
C ARG A 229 4.42 -7.81 -0.82
N MET A 230 4.67 -6.51 -0.91
CA MET A 230 5.43 -5.72 0.05
C MET A 230 4.84 -5.86 1.46
N ILE A 231 3.53 -5.64 1.62
CA ILE A 231 2.84 -5.78 2.92
C ILE A 231 2.99 -7.20 3.47
N ARG A 232 2.86 -8.24 2.62
CA ARG A 232 3.06 -9.64 3.03
C ARG A 232 4.50 -9.90 3.50
N ARG A 233 5.49 -9.29 2.86
CA ARG A 233 6.91 -9.43 3.20
C ARG A 233 7.29 -8.64 4.46
N LEU A 234 6.74 -7.44 4.67
CA LEU A 234 6.84 -6.70 5.93
C LEU A 234 6.23 -7.48 7.09
N ALA A 235 5.04 -8.06 6.91
CA ALA A 235 4.42 -8.95 7.90
C ALA A 235 5.25 -10.21 8.16
N GLN A 236 5.99 -10.73 7.18
CA GLN A 236 6.96 -11.81 7.40
C GLN A 236 8.21 -11.33 8.17
N ILE A 237 8.72 -10.14 7.88
CA ILE A 237 9.92 -9.59 8.54
C ILE A 237 9.67 -9.41 10.05
N TYR A 238 8.56 -8.79 10.46
CA TYR A 238 8.23 -8.62 11.89
C TYR A 238 7.49 -9.81 12.54
N GLY A 239 6.81 -10.67 11.76
CA GLY A 239 5.82 -11.63 12.28
C GLY A 239 6.31 -13.00 12.76
N GLY A 240 7.63 -13.20 12.93
CA GLY A 240 8.20 -14.49 13.35
C GLY A 240 8.44 -15.50 12.21
N ARG A 241 8.56 -16.80 12.52
CA ARG A 241 8.95 -17.85 11.56
C ARG A 241 7.80 -18.21 10.60
N SER A 242 8.16 -18.65 9.39
CA SER A 242 7.26 -18.76 8.23
C SER A 242 6.01 -19.62 8.46
N SER A 243 4.86 -19.07 8.07
CA SER A 243 3.99 -19.77 7.12
C SER A 243 3.55 -18.77 6.06
N THR A 244 3.55 -19.20 4.80
CA THR A 244 2.85 -18.50 3.71
C THR A 244 1.36 -18.41 3.99
N ILE A 245 0.72 -17.37 3.44
CA ILE A 245 -0.72 -17.09 3.47
C ILE A 245 -1.26 -16.92 4.90
N GLY A 246 -1.21 -15.67 5.37
CA GLY A 246 -1.85 -15.20 6.60
C GLY A 246 -2.11 -13.69 6.53
N ASN A 247 -2.48 -13.22 5.34
CA ASN A 247 -2.49 -11.81 4.97
C ASN A 247 -3.76 -11.43 4.20
N LEU A 248 -4.73 -12.33 4.06
CA LEU A 248 -6.02 -12.04 3.41
C LEU A 248 -6.81 -11.04 4.26
N ALA A 249 -6.66 -11.11 5.58
CA ALA A 249 -7.07 -10.14 6.59
C ALA A 249 -6.62 -8.70 6.28
N LEU A 250 -5.31 -8.51 6.10
CA LEU A 250 -4.72 -7.19 5.87
C LEU A 250 -4.96 -6.72 4.43
N LEU A 251 -4.91 -7.64 3.45
CA LEU A 251 -5.42 -7.40 2.09
C LEU A 251 -6.81 -6.80 2.15
N ARG A 252 -7.77 -7.44 2.82
CA ARG A 252 -9.17 -7.01 2.83
C ARG A 252 -9.35 -5.63 3.47
N ARG A 253 -8.62 -5.33 4.54
CA ARG A 253 -8.62 -3.99 5.17
C ARG A 253 -8.05 -2.92 4.24
N VAL A 254 -6.93 -3.19 3.57
CA VAL A 254 -6.32 -2.26 2.60
C VAL A 254 -7.17 -2.12 1.35
N PHE A 255 -7.72 -3.21 0.79
CA PHE A 255 -8.68 -3.19 -0.32
C PHE A 255 -9.95 -2.40 0.02
N THR A 256 -10.50 -2.52 1.24
CA THR A 256 -11.69 -1.75 1.62
C THR A 256 -11.38 -0.24 1.68
N ALA A 257 -10.18 0.14 2.14
CA ALA A 257 -9.72 1.53 2.07
C ALA A 257 -9.47 1.99 0.61
N LEU A 258 -8.86 1.14 -0.22
CA LEU A 258 -8.56 1.44 -1.62
C LEU A 258 -9.83 1.57 -2.46
N LEU A 259 -10.82 0.69 -2.28
CA LEU A 259 -12.12 0.74 -2.97
C LEU A 259 -12.93 1.99 -2.58
N GLY A 260 -12.79 2.46 -1.34
CA GLY A 260 -13.38 3.73 -0.88
C GLY A 260 -12.76 4.98 -1.52
N ALA A 261 -11.57 4.87 -2.13
CA ALA A 261 -10.89 5.98 -2.81
C ALA A 261 -10.89 5.84 -4.35
N GLY A 262 -10.70 4.62 -4.86
CA GLY A 262 -10.50 4.34 -6.28
C GLY A 262 -11.77 4.37 -7.14
N ALA A 263 -12.96 4.27 -6.54
CA ALA A 263 -14.22 4.33 -7.28
C ALA A 263 -14.54 5.71 -7.87
N LEU A 264 -13.98 6.79 -7.31
CA LEU A 264 -14.14 8.16 -7.81
C LEU A 264 -12.98 8.61 -8.71
N ALA A 265 -11.73 8.30 -8.32
CA ALA A 265 -10.54 8.78 -9.04
C ALA A 265 -10.44 8.31 -10.50
N LEU A 266 -11.09 7.18 -10.85
CA LEU A 266 -11.11 6.66 -12.21
C LEU A 266 -12.05 7.43 -13.18
N ALA A 267 -12.84 8.39 -12.70
CA ALA A 267 -13.74 9.17 -13.55
C ALA A 267 -13.00 10.32 -14.28
N ASP A 268 -12.17 11.09 -13.57
CA ASP A 268 -11.55 12.31 -14.10
C ASP A 268 -10.41 12.00 -15.10
N ASP A 269 -9.56 11.03 -14.79
CA ASP A 269 -8.38 10.64 -15.61
C ASP A 269 -8.75 10.03 -16.98
N LEU A 270 -10.01 9.62 -17.19
CA LEU A 270 -10.51 9.12 -18.48
C LEU A 270 -11.09 10.23 -19.38
N ILE A 271 -11.28 11.43 -18.86
CA ILE A 271 -11.84 12.59 -19.59
C ILE A 271 -10.74 13.62 -19.91
N GLY A 272 -9.65 13.65 -19.13
CA GLY A 272 -8.58 14.63 -19.27
C GLY A 272 -7.47 14.30 -20.29
N SER A 273 -7.30 15.18 -21.29
CA SER A 273 -6.06 15.41 -22.07
C SER A 273 -5.65 14.42 -23.18
N VAL A 274 -6.50 14.28 -24.21
CA VAL A 274 -5.96 14.22 -25.59
C VAL A 274 -5.60 15.65 -26.02
N ALA A 275 -4.35 16.04 -25.80
CA ALA A 275 -3.80 17.33 -26.26
C ALA A 275 -2.34 17.14 -26.74
N SER A 276 -1.91 17.96 -27.70
CA SER A 276 -0.65 17.77 -28.42
C SER A 276 0.58 18.19 -27.61
N GLY A 277 1.41 17.20 -27.26
CA GLY A 277 2.76 17.37 -26.73
C GLY A 277 3.69 16.28 -27.25
N GLY A 278 4.95 16.64 -27.53
CA GLY A 278 5.93 15.74 -28.15
C GLY A 278 6.31 14.53 -27.28
N ILE A 279 7.03 13.57 -27.87
CA ILE A 279 7.37 12.29 -27.23
C ILE A 279 8.13 12.51 -25.90
N LEU A 280 9.07 13.46 -25.84
CA LEU A 280 9.75 13.83 -24.59
C LEU A 280 8.80 14.41 -23.53
N GLY A 281 7.81 15.20 -23.92
CA GLY A 281 6.81 15.76 -23.00
C GLY A 281 5.92 14.69 -22.39
N LYS A 282 5.51 13.70 -23.19
CA LYS A 282 4.75 12.52 -22.72
C LYS A 282 5.60 11.65 -21.79
N LEU A 283 6.87 11.42 -22.12
CA LEU A 283 7.79 10.65 -21.28
C LEU A 283 8.07 11.36 -19.94
N SER A 284 8.29 12.68 -19.95
CA SER A 284 8.47 13.49 -18.74
C SER A 284 7.24 13.44 -17.82
N ARG A 285 6.03 13.56 -18.39
CA ARG A 285 4.78 13.41 -17.63
C ARG A 285 4.64 12.00 -17.02
N ARG A 286 4.86 10.93 -17.79
CA ARG A 286 4.83 9.54 -17.28
C ARG A 286 5.88 9.27 -16.20
N PHE A 287 7.06 9.88 -16.31
CA PHE A 287 8.07 9.82 -15.25
C PHE A 287 7.57 10.49 -13.96
N GLY A 288 6.95 11.67 -14.05
CA GLY A 288 6.32 12.34 -12.91
C GLY A 288 5.24 11.49 -12.23
N GLU A 289 4.35 10.89 -13.03
CA GLU A 289 3.31 9.95 -12.55
C GLU A 289 3.94 8.74 -11.84
N GLY A 290 5.01 8.16 -12.38
CA GLY A 290 5.73 7.05 -11.74
C GLY A 290 6.45 7.43 -10.45
N VAL A 291 7.04 8.63 -10.38
CA VAL A 291 7.63 9.16 -9.13
C VAL A 291 6.55 9.30 -8.05
N VAL A 292 5.34 9.77 -8.41
CA VAL A 292 4.20 9.90 -7.47
C VAL A 292 3.69 8.52 -7.02
N ASN A 293 3.52 7.56 -7.93
CA ASN A 293 3.05 6.20 -7.59
C ASN A 293 4.08 5.42 -6.74
N GLY A 294 5.38 5.60 -7.00
CA GLY A 294 6.46 5.10 -6.16
C GLY A 294 6.46 5.74 -4.76
N ALA A 295 6.27 7.06 -4.67
CA ALA A 295 6.18 7.77 -3.40
C ALA A 295 4.95 7.36 -2.57
N LEU A 296 3.80 7.11 -3.21
CA LEU A 296 2.61 6.57 -2.55
C LEU A 296 2.87 5.16 -2.00
N THR A 297 3.50 4.30 -2.81
CA THR A 297 3.92 2.94 -2.39
C THR A 297 4.87 2.98 -1.19
N ALA A 298 5.84 3.91 -1.16
CA ALA A 298 6.72 4.10 -0.02
C ALA A 298 5.96 4.53 1.25
N ARG A 299 4.96 5.42 1.12
CA ARG A 299 4.10 5.84 2.26
C ARG A 299 3.24 4.68 2.79
N VAL A 300 2.68 3.85 1.90
CA VAL A 300 1.95 2.63 2.29
C VAL A 300 2.87 1.63 2.99
N GLY A 301 4.12 1.49 2.52
CA GLY A 301 5.15 0.68 3.16
C GLY A 301 5.48 1.13 4.59
N LEU A 302 5.71 2.43 4.81
CA LEU A 302 5.96 2.98 6.15
C LEU A 302 4.75 2.78 7.09
N ALA A 303 3.53 3.02 6.62
CA ALA A 303 2.32 2.74 7.41
C ALA A 303 2.18 1.23 7.73
N ALA A 304 2.62 0.34 6.84
CA ALA A 304 2.66 -1.10 7.09
C ALA A 304 3.75 -1.52 8.09
N ILE A 305 4.90 -0.82 8.16
CA ILE A 305 5.87 -0.96 9.27
C ILE A 305 5.19 -0.62 10.59
N GLU A 306 4.53 0.55 10.69
CA GLU A 306 3.84 0.98 11.92
C GLU A 306 2.76 -0.02 12.34
N ALA A 307 2.04 -0.62 11.38
CA ALA A 307 1.06 -1.68 11.65
C ALA A 307 1.70 -3.01 12.12
N CYS A 308 2.89 -3.38 11.64
CA CYS A 308 3.49 -4.72 11.86
C CYS A 308 4.55 -4.78 12.98
N ARG A 309 5.24 -3.68 13.31
CA ARG A 309 6.39 -3.67 14.24
C ARG A 309 5.95 -3.92 15.69
N PRO A 310 6.54 -4.90 16.42
CA PRO A 310 6.03 -5.32 17.73
C PRO A 310 6.30 -4.32 18.86
N LEU A 311 7.28 -3.43 18.69
CA LEU A 311 7.58 -2.34 19.61
C LEU A 311 7.27 -0.99 18.96
N PRO A 312 6.74 0.00 19.71
CA PRO A 312 6.67 1.38 19.24
C PRO A 312 8.07 1.93 18.92
N PHE A 313 8.14 2.98 18.09
CA PHE A 313 9.37 3.74 17.90
C PHE A 313 9.60 4.64 19.12
N VAL A 314 10.63 4.34 19.92
CA VAL A 314 10.98 5.11 21.13
C VAL A 314 12.49 5.36 21.18
N ALA A 315 13.29 4.30 21.17
CA ALA A 315 14.75 4.35 21.17
C ALA A 315 15.33 4.47 19.75
N ARG A 316 14.53 4.17 18.72
CA ARG A 316 14.90 4.32 17.31
C ARG A 316 14.01 5.34 16.63
N ASP A 317 14.62 6.23 15.85
CA ASP A 317 13.89 7.18 15.03
C ASP A 317 12.92 6.49 14.07
N LYS A 318 11.71 7.05 13.96
CA LYS A 318 10.74 6.64 12.95
C LYS A 318 11.31 6.95 11.55
N PRO A 319 11.33 5.98 10.61
CA PRO A 319 11.92 6.20 9.29
C PRO A 319 11.23 7.35 8.54
N GLY A 320 12.01 8.33 8.09
CA GLY A 320 11.51 9.49 7.37
C GLY A 320 10.92 9.12 6.01
N THR A 321 9.73 9.64 5.72
CA THR A 321 9.04 9.48 4.42
C THR A 321 9.90 10.01 3.27
N THR A 322 10.31 11.28 3.34
CA THR A 322 11.14 11.94 2.32
C THR A 322 12.47 11.22 2.09
N ALA A 323 13.13 10.75 3.15
CA ALA A 323 14.40 10.02 3.05
C ALA A 323 14.23 8.66 2.35
N THR A 324 13.14 7.94 2.65
CA THR A 324 12.87 6.62 2.05
C THR A 324 12.44 6.75 0.58
N ILE A 325 11.65 7.78 0.26
CA ILE A 325 11.31 8.13 -1.14
C ILE A 325 12.58 8.51 -1.90
N SER A 326 13.45 9.35 -1.33
CA SER A 326 14.71 9.77 -1.93
C SER A 326 15.63 8.58 -2.25
N ARG A 327 15.85 7.64 -1.31
CA ARG A 327 16.65 6.43 -1.57
C ARG A 327 16.04 5.51 -2.64
N ALA A 328 14.72 5.32 -2.62
CA ALA A 328 14.02 4.54 -3.65
C ALA A 328 14.26 5.10 -5.07
N LEU A 329 14.24 6.43 -5.21
CA LEU A 329 14.47 7.16 -6.46
C LEU A 329 15.95 7.27 -6.85
N ALA A 330 16.87 7.45 -5.90
CA ALA A 330 18.32 7.40 -6.18
C ALA A 330 18.74 6.04 -6.74
N GLY A 331 18.11 4.97 -6.26
CA GLY A 331 18.25 3.62 -6.80
C GLY A 331 17.58 3.37 -8.17
N PHE A 332 16.75 4.29 -8.67
CA PHE A 332 16.24 4.31 -10.03
C PHE A 332 17.27 4.99 -10.96
N LEU A 333 17.73 6.18 -10.57
CA LEU A 333 18.65 7.03 -11.34
C LEU A 333 20.03 6.40 -11.57
N SER A 334 20.51 5.59 -10.64
CA SER A 334 21.77 4.84 -10.77
C SER A 334 21.70 3.82 -11.90
N ARG A 335 20.71 2.91 -11.89
CA ARG A 335 20.55 1.88 -12.94
C ARG A 335 20.35 2.48 -14.34
N ALA A 336 19.81 3.69 -14.46
CA ALA A 336 19.67 4.36 -15.74
C ALA A 336 21.01 4.80 -16.37
N LYS A 337 22.10 4.90 -15.58
CA LYS A 337 23.47 5.12 -16.09
C LYS A 337 24.19 3.84 -16.48
N ASP A 338 23.73 2.67 -16.03
CA ASP A 338 24.36 1.38 -16.32
C ASP A 338 23.84 0.74 -17.62
N GLN A 339 23.04 1.48 -18.42
CA GLN A 339 22.30 0.96 -19.58
C GLN A 339 22.34 1.89 -20.81
N GLY A 340 23.30 2.82 -20.87
CA GLY A 340 23.55 3.74 -21.98
C GLY A 340 25.03 4.01 -22.21
#